data_AF-A0A9E1RN46-F1
#
_entry.id   AF-A0A9E1RN46-F1
#
_cell.length_a   1.000
_cell.length_b   1.000
_cell.length_c   1.000
_cell.angle_alpha   90.00
_cell.angle_beta   90.00
_cell.angle_gamma   90.00
#
_symmetry.space_group_name_H-M   'P 1'
#
loop_
_entity.id
_entity.type
_entity.pdbx_description
1 polymer ?
#
loop_
_entity_poly.entity_id
_entity_poly.type
_entity_poly.pdbx_seq_one_letter_code
_entity_poly.pdbx_strand_id
1 'polypeptide(L)'
;MAEIRRILLDGYPTEVRRDGDMLIAGDGRSVGIDAATHLAPVEPTKIICIHLNYRSRVDEFMTKLPAAPTYFHKPVTALTGHGSNVVRPAGCEWLNFEGEIAIVIGKTCRN
;
A
#
# COMPACT_ATOMS: atom_id res chain seq x y z
N MET A 1 3.42 6.85 -18.39
CA MET A 1 2.18 6.24 -17.85
C MET A 1 1.58 7.24 -16.89
N ALA A 2 0.26 7.46 -16.92
CA ALA A 2 -0.38 8.40 -16.00
C ALA A 2 -0.37 7.80 -14.58
N GLU A 3 0.05 8.60 -13.59
CA GLU A 3 -0.03 8.21 -12.18
C GLU A 3 -1.46 8.47 -11.69
N ILE A 4 -2.13 7.41 -11.24
CA ILE A 4 -3.49 7.45 -10.71
C ILE A 4 -3.43 7.28 -9.20
N ARG A 5 -4.17 8.12 -8.48
CA ARG A 5 -4.32 8.04 -7.02
C ARG A 5 -5.79 7.99 -6.64
N ARG A 6 -6.05 7.53 -5.43
CA ARG A 6 -7.36 7.58 -4.80
C ARG A 6 -7.24 8.51 -3.59
N ILE A 7 -8.08 9.54 -3.53
CA ILE A 7 -8.06 10.54 -2.46
C ILE A 7 -9.46 10.72 -1.89
N LEU A 8 -9.56 11.33 -0.72
CA LEU A 8 -10.82 11.87 -0.22
C LEU A 8 -10.96 13.31 -0.76
N LEU A 9 -11.88 13.53 -1.68
CA LEU A 9 -12.20 14.85 -2.23
C LEU A 9 -13.62 15.23 -1.83
N ASP A 10 -13.79 16.33 -1.10
CA ASP A 10 -15.07 16.78 -0.56
C ASP A 10 -15.83 15.68 0.24
N GLY A 11 -15.09 14.81 0.92
CA GLY A 11 -15.65 13.70 1.70
C GLY A 11 -15.92 12.41 0.92
N TYR A 12 -15.62 12.36 -0.39
CA TYR A 12 -15.86 11.19 -1.22
C TYR A 12 -14.56 10.57 -1.77
N PRO A 13 -14.41 9.23 -1.71
CA PRO A 13 -13.33 8.54 -2.40
C PRO A 13 -13.38 8.82 -3.90
N THR A 14 -12.34 9.49 -4.41
CA THR A 14 -12.28 9.96 -5.79
C THR A 14 -10.96 9.51 -6.42
N GLU A 15 -11.06 8.96 -7.62
CA GLU A 15 -9.89 8.66 -8.45
C GLU A 15 -9.42 9.94 -9.15
N VAL A 16 -8.12 10.20 -9.07
CA VAL A 16 -7.49 11.42 -9.60
C VAL A 16 -6.23 11.08 -10.37
N ARG A 17 -5.96 11.85 -11.42
CA ARG A 17 -4.70 11.82 -12.16
C ARG A 17 -3.73 12.84 -11.57
N ARG A 18 -2.47 12.47 -11.39
CA ARG A 18 -1.42 13.44 -11.06
C ARG A 18 -1.04 14.31 -12.27
N ASP A 19 -0.88 15.60 -12.03
CA ASP A 19 -0.38 16.60 -12.95
C ASP A 19 0.57 17.56 -12.22
N GLY A 20 1.88 17.32 -12.31
CA GLY A 20 2.87 17.98 -11.46
C GLY A 20 2.57 17.77 -9.97
N ASP A 21 2.32 18.88 -9.26
CA ASP A 21 1.97 18.91 -7.84
C ASP A 21 0.45 18.98 -7.58
N MET A 22 -0.35 18.81 -8.63
CA MET A 22 -1.81 18.79 -8.55
C MET A 22 -2.34 17.38 -8.79
N LEU A 23 -3.48 17.10 -8.16
CA LEU A 23 -4.30 15.93 -8.41
C LEU A 23 -5.61 16.40 -9.03
N ILE A 24 -5.95 15.87 -10.21
CA ILE A 24 -7.09 16.33 -11.02
C ILE A 24 -8.10 15.19 -11.11
N ALA A 25 -9.32 15.46 -10.64
CA ALA A 25 -10.47 14.56 -10.78
C ALA A 25 -11.03 14.58 -12.21
N GLY A 26 -11.80 13.55 -12.58
CA GLY A 26 -12.38 13.44 -13.92
C GLY A 26 -13.36 14.56 -14.29
N ASP A 27 -13.89 15.28 -13.30
CA ASP A 27 -14.77 16.44 -13.48
C ASP A 27 -14.03 17.79 -13.48
N GLY A 28 -12.69 17.77 -13.41
CA GLY A 28 -11.84 18.96 -13.44
C GLY A 28 -11.54 19.60 -12.09
N ARG A 29 -12.18 19.15 -10.99
CA ARG A 29 -11.77 19.59 -9.63
C ARG A 29 -10.31 19.18 -9.39
N SER A 30 -9.60 19.99 -8.62
CA SER A 30 -8.21 19.70 -8.31
C SER A 30 -7.82 20.08 -6.88
N VAL A 31 -6.81 19.40 -6.37
CA VAL A 31 -6.21 19.63 -5.05
C VAL A 31 -4.70 19.45 -5.14
N GLY A 32 -3.94 20.24 -4.39
CA GLY A 32 -2.50 20.06 -4.27
C GLY A 32 -2.15 18.72 -3.64
N ILE A 33 -1.07 18.09 -4.10
CA ILE A 33 -0.65 16.75 -3.65
C ILE A 33 -0.47 16.65 -2.13
N ASP A 34 0.09 17.68 -1.52
CA ASP A 34 0.36 17.74 -0.07
C ASP A 34 -0.87 18.12 0.75
N ALA A 35 -1.87 18.75 0.13
CA ALA A 35 -3.14 19.10 0.77
C ALA A 35 -4.17 17.96 0.69
N ALA A 36 -3.91 16.95 -0.14
CA ALA A 36 -4.84 15.85 -0.35
C ALA A 36 -4.76 14.80 0.76
N THR A 37 -5.92 14.32 1.21
CA THR A 37 -6.01 13.12 2.03
C THR A 37 -5.95 11.89 1.13
N HIS A 38 -4.80 11.23 1.07
CA HIS A 38 -4.61 10.04 0.22
C HIS A 38 -5.27 8.80 0.86
N LEU A 39 -6.01 8.06 0.06
CA LEU A 39 -6.55 6.76 0.43
C LEU A 39 -5.61 5.66 -0.09
N ALA A 40 -5.86 4.42 0.33
CA ALA A 40 -5.24 3.28 -0.33
C ALA A 40 -5.65 3.26 -1.82
N PRO A 41 -4.76 2.85 -2.74
CA PRO A 41 -5.02 2.93 -4.18
C PRO A 41 -6.15 1.99 -4.63
N VAL A 42 -6.48 0.97 -3.83
CA VAL A 42 -7.54 -0.02 -4.12
C VAL A 42 -8.24 -0.47 -2.83
N GLU A 43 -9.39 -1.12 -2.99
CA GLU A 43 -10.13 -1.80 -1.93
C GLU A 43 -9.96 -3.33 -2.11
N PRO A 44 -8.90 -3.94 -1.56
CA PRO A 44 -8.63 -5.36 -1.78
C PRO A 44 -9.59 -6.24 -0.96
N THR A 45 -9.88 -7.44 -1.48
CA THR A 45 -10.59 -8.49 -0.71
C THR A 45 -9.68 -9.28 0.22
N LYS A 46 -8.37 -9.24 -0.04
CA LYS A 46 -7.32 -9.95 0.71
C LYS A 46 -5.96 -9.32 0.43
N ILE A 47 -5.06 -9.38 1.41
CA ILE A 47 -3.65 -9.01 1.26
C ILE A 47 -2.84 -10.26 1.55
N ILE A 48 -1.98 -10.64 0.61
CA ILE A 48 -1.08 -11.79 0.71
C ILE A 48 0.34 -11.22 0.69
N CYS A 49 1.09 -11.48 1.76
CA CYS A 49 2.46 -11.03 1.93
C CYS A 49 3.41 -12.22 1.76
N ILE A 50 4.61 -11.97 1.24
CA ILE A 50 5.64 -12.98 1.01
C ILE A 50 6.70 -12.83 2.09
N HIS A 51 7.05 -13.91 2.79
CA HIS A 51 8.19 -13.87 3.69
C HIS A 51 9.51 -13.92 2.92
N LEU A 52 10.51 -13.18 3.40
CA LEU A 52 11.93 -13.26 3.01
C LEU A 52 12.15 -13.50 1.50
N ASN A 53 11.91 -12.47 0.69
CA ASN A 53 12.09 -12.55 -0.77
C ASN A 53 13.30 -11.74 -1.29
N TYR A 54 14.18 -11.28 -0.40
CA TYR A 54 15.40 -10.56 -0.75
C TYR A 54 16.63 -11.23 -0.12
N ARG A 55 17.65 -11.48 -0.94
CA ARG A 55 18.89 -12.16 -0.49
C ARG A 55 19.57 -11.41 0.66
N SER A 56 19.59 -10.08 0.60
CA SER A 56 20.16 -9.24 1.68
C SER A 56 19.50 -9.49 3.04
N ARG A 57 18.18 -9.67 3.10
CA ARG A 57 17.48 -10.00 4.36
C ARG A 57 17.78 -11.41 4.85
N VAL A 58 18.00 -12.35 3.92
CA VAL A 58 18.40 -13.73 4.27
C VAL A 58 19.78 -13.73 4.90
N ASP A 59 20.72 -13.00 4.29
CA ASP A 59 22.09 -12.86 4.80
C ASP A 59 22.11 -12.16 6.17
N GLU A 60 21.35 -11.08 6.32
CA GLU A 60 21.22 -10.33 7.59
C GLU A 60 20.69 -11.20 8.73
N PHE A 61 19.66 -12.01 8.47
CA PHE A 61 19.11 -12.92 9.46
C PHE A 61 19.91 -14.22 9.61
N MET A 62 20.99 -14.40 8.85
CA MET A 62 21.80 -15.63 8.81
C MET A 62 20.93 -16.89 8.66
N THR A 63 19.91 -16.80 7.81
CA THR A 63 18.91 -17.87 7.62
C THR A 63 19.02 -18.52 6.25
N LYS A 64 18.24 -19.58 6.02
CA LYS A 64 18.11 -20.24 4.72
C LYS A 64 16.66 -20.18 4.27
N LEU A 65 16.45 -19.96 2.98
CA LEU A 65 15.11 -20.00 2.40
C LEU A 65 14.62 -21.45 2.28
N PRO A 66 13.32 -21.71 2.53
CA PRO A 66 12.70 -22.98 2.21
C PRO A 66 12.65 -23.22 0.69
N ALA A 67 12.41 -24.46 0.28
CA ALA A 67 12.35 -24.85 -1.13
C ALA A 67 11.19 -24.19 -1.92
N ALA A 68 10.16 -23.73 -1.21
CA ALA A 68 9.02 -23.03 -1.77
C ALA A 68 8.80 -21.70 -1.01
N PRO A 69 8.27 -20.64 -1.66
CA PRO A 69 7.94 -19.39 -0.99
C PRO A 69 6.96 -19.62 0.16
N THR A 70 7.13 -18.89 1.25
CA THR A 70 6.15 -18.86 2.33
C THR A 70 5.42 -17.52 2.31
N TYR A 71 4.16 -17.57 2.71
CA TYR A 71 3.26 -16.43 2.65
C TYR A 71 2.39 -16.37 3.89
N PHE A 72 1.87 -15.18 4.16
CA PHE A 72 0.94 -14.94 5.26
C PHE A 72 -0.11 -13.91 4.82
N HIS A 73 -1.19 -13.82 5.59
CA HIS A 73 -2.25 -12.86 5.36
C HIS A 73 -2.10 -11.66 6.27
N LYS A 74 -2.23 -10.46 5.69
CA LYS A 74 -2.50 -9.24 6.45
C LYS A 74 -4.01 -8.95 6.37
N PRO A 75 -4.71 -8.67 7.47
CA PRO A 75 -6.11 -8.30 7.40
C PRO A 75 -6.26 -6.98 6.62
N VAL A 76 -7.31 -6.87 5.81
CA VAL A 76 -7.57 -5.66 5.01
C VAL A 76 -7.79 -4.42 5.87
N THR A 77 -8.21 -4.60 7.12
CA THR A 77 -8.36 -3.54 8.14
C THR A 77 -7.04 -2.91 8.57
N ALA A 78 -5.90 -3.52 8.25
CA ALA A 78 -4.58 -2.96 8.53
C ALA A 78 -4.04 -2.07 7.39
N LEU A 79 -4.81 -1.88 6.31
CA LEU A 79 -4.47 -0.99 5.21
C LEU A 79 -4.72 0.47 5.63
N THR A 80 -3.80 1.36 5.27
CA THR A 80 -3.89 2.80 5.56
C THR A 80 -3.52 3.63 4.33
N GLY A 81 -3.79 4.93 4.38
CA GLY A 81 -3.49 5.90 3.31
C GLY A 81 -2.05 6.39 3.35
N HIS A 82 -1.58 6.95 2.22
CA HIS A 82 -0.29 7.64 2.18
C HIS A 82 -0.33 8.91 3.06
N GLY A 83 0.70 9.11 3.88
CA GLY A 83 0.75 10.23 4.85
C GLY A 83 -0.12 10.01 6.09
N SER A 84 -0.87 8.92 6.18
CA SER A 84 -1.67 8.59 7.37
C SER A 84 -0.80 8.08 8.51
N ASN A 85 -1.31 8.24 9.73
CA ASN A 85 -0.63 7.76 10.94
C ASN A 85 -0.62 6.23 11.02
N VAL A 86 0.49 5.67 11.50
CA VAL A 86 0.57 4.29 12.00
C VAL A 86 0.54 4.35 13.52
N VAL A 87 -0.60 3.96 14.10
CA VAL A 87 -0.79 4.04 15.56
C VAL A 87 -0.10 2.85 16.23
N ARG A 88 0.94 3.13 17.02
CA ARG A 88 1.61 2.12 17.84
C ARG A 88 0.69 1.70 19.02
N PRO A 89 0.36 0.41 19.17
CA PRO A 89 -0.43 -0.05 20.32
C PRO A 89 0.26 0.19 21.66
N ALA A 90 -0.52 0.37 22.72
CA ALA A 90 0.03 0.47 24.08
C ALA A 90 0.80 -0.81 24.45
N GLY A 91 1.98 -0.66 25.04
CA GLY A 91 2.85 -1.79 25.42
C GLY A 91 3.63 -2.44 24.27
N CYS A 92 3.49 -1.97 23.02
CA CYS A 92 4.26 -2.49 21.88
C CYS A 92 5.74 -2.08 22.02
N GLU A 93 6.62 -3.02 22.34
CA GLU A 93 8.06 -2.76 22.51
C GLU A 93 8.75 -2.43 21.18
N TRP A 94 8.46 -3.21 20.14
CA TRP A 94 9.08 -3.08 18.81
C TRP A 94 8.02 -2.82 17.75
N LEU A 95 8.09 -1.63 17.13
CA LEU A 95 7.34 -1.30 15.93
C LEU A 95 8.33 -1.08 14.78
N ASN A 96 8.43 -2.06 13.90
CA ASN A 96 9.37 -2.06 12.78
C ASN A 96 8.68 -1.72 11.46
N PHE A 97 9.48 -1.31 10.49
CA PHE A 97 9.04 -1.05 9.12
C PHE A 97 9.60 -2.10 8.17
N GLU A 98 8.81 -2.45 7.15
CA GLU A 98 9.23 -3.30 6.04
C GLU A 98 8.77 -2.62 4.74
N GLY A 99 9.74 -2.14 3.95
CA GLY A 99 9.46 -1.56 2.64
C GLY A 99 9.33 -2.65 1.60
N GLU A 100 8.18 -2.74 0.95
CA GLU A 100 7.87 -3.80 -0.03
C GLU A 100 7.29 -3.25 -1.33
N ILE A 101 7.42 -4.03 -2.40
CA ILE A 101 6.72 -3.80 -3.67
C ILE A 101 5.37 -4.51 -3.60
N ALA A 102 4.29 -3.75 -3.76
CA ALA A 102 2.94 -4.30 -3.83
C ALA A 102 2.53 -4.60 -5.28
N ILE A 103 1.91 -5.76 -5.49
CA ILE A 103 1.27 -6.13 -6.75
C ILE A 103 -0.25 -6.09 -6.57
N VAL A 104 -0.93 -5.31 -7.40
CA VAL A 104 -2.40 -5.23 -7.44
C VAL A 104 -2.92 -6.11 -8.56
N ILE A 105 -3.72 -7.12 -8.22
CA ILE A 105 -4.33 -8.03 -9.20
C ILE A 105 -5.56 -7.36 -9.82
N GLY A 106 -5.48 -7.06 -11.12
CA GLY A 106 -6.52 -6.33 -11.84
C GLY A 106 -7.67 -7.17 -12.41
N LYS A 107 -7.57 -8.51 -12.40
CA LYS A 107 -8.60 -9.43 -12.94
C LYS A 107 -8.66 -10.71 -12.11
N THR A 108 -9.84 -11.29 -11.96
CA THR A 108 -9.99 -12.64 -11.40
C THR A 108 -9.17 -13.61 -12.23
N CYS A 109 -8.30 -14.35 -11.56
CA CYS A 109 -7.43 -15.33 -12.19
C CYS A 109 -7.40 -16.62 -11.37
N ARG A 110 -7.25 -17.74 -12.08
CA ARG A 110 -6.94 -19.06 -11.55
C ARG A 110 -6.15 -19.81 -12.64
N ASN A 111 -5.51 -20.90 -12.26
CA ASN A 111 -4.86 -21.82 -13.20
C ASN A 111 -5.90 -22.43 -14.15
#